data_AF-A0A665TMS8-F1
#
_entry.id   AF-A0A665TMS8-F1
#
_cell.length_a   1.000
_cell.length_b   1.000
_cell.length_c   1.000
_cell.angle_alpha   90.00
_cell.angle_beta   90.00
_cell.angle_gamma   90.00
#
_symmetry.space_group_name_H-M   'P 1'
#
loop_
_entity.id
_entity.type
_entity.pdbx_description
1 polymer ?
#
loop_
_entity_poly.entity_id
_entity_poly.type
_entity_poly.pdbx_seq_one_letter_code
_entity_poly.pdbx_strand_id
1 'polypeptide(L)'
;MASSHAKDTSFLGSRIPQEVESMSKNLKDVDQETFRKILKAVVSALEGKDCREVMKAVAESSTISQERLSHIIAGMYRVLSEAIRIPTASLRQEAFKEDLRELRIPEDFITDFASVVFGNRRAVLEAATSQNDPHLPTIEDFKWRVDVAISTSSLARALQPSVLMQIKLSDGSFHRFEVPVSKFQELRYNVALILKEMNDLEKRSILKIQD
;
A
#
# COMPACT_ATOMS: atom_id res chain seq x y z
N MET A 1 1.31 17.25 -29.81
CA MET A 1 0.22 17.65 -28.90
C MET A 1 0.07 16.55 -27.86
N ALA A 2 0.76 16.69 -26.73
CA ALA A 2 0.70 15.72 -25.64
C ALA A 2 -0.41 16.16 -24.70
N SER A 3 -1.53 15.45 -24.71
CA SER A 3 -2.59 15.68 -23.74
C SER A 3 -2.09 15.24 -22.36
N SER A 4 -1.67 16.21 -21.56
CA SER A 4 -1.42 16.04 -20.13
C SER A 4 -2.74 16.21 -19.39
N HIS A 5 -3.64 15.23 -19.50
CA HIS A 5 -4.65 15.06 -18.46
C HIS A 5 -3.90 14.69 -17.19
N ALA A 6 -4.11 15.47 -16.14
CA ALA A 6 -3.60 15.21 -14.80
C ALA A 6 -4.11 13.81 -14.39
N LYS A 7 -3.26 12.79 -14.53
CA LYS A 7 -3.57 11.41 -14.19
C LYS A 7 -4.08 11.37 -12.75
N ASP A 8 -5.32 10.92 -12.62
CA ASP A 8 -5.93 10.54 -11.36
C ASP A 8 -4.98 9.61 -10.59
N THR A 9 -4.88 9.80 -9.28
CA THR A 9 -4.16 8.88 -8.41
C THR A 9 -4.96 7.58 -8.33
N SER A 10 -4.76 6.71 -9.30
CA SER A 10 -5.23 5.32 -9.27
C SER A 10 -4.61 4.59 -8.07
N PHE A 11 -5.24 3.50 -7.63
CA PHE A 11 -4.64 2.60 -6.63
C PHE A 11 -3.24 2.07 -7.06
N LEU A 12 -2.91 2.16 -8.35
CA LEU A 12 -1.62 1.82 -8.94
C LEU A 12 -0.56 2.95 -8.84
N GLY A 13 -0.90 4.09 -8.22
CA GLY A 13 -0.05 5.26 -8.09
C GLY A 13 -0.08 6.21 -9.28
N SER A 14 0.93 7.07 -9.40
CA SER A 14 0.98 8.13 -10.43
C SER A 14 1.22 7.62 -11.85
N ARG A 15 1.74 6.39 -12.00
CA ARG A 15 1.97 5.75 -13.29
C ARG A 15 1.57 4.28 -13.20
N ILE A 16 0.75 3.85 -14.16
CA ILE A 16 0.40 2.44 -14.35
C ILE A 16 1.69 1.61 -14.56
N PRO A 17 1.94 0.56 -13.75
CA PRO A 17 3.07 -0.33 -13.93
C PRO A 17 3.03 -1.04 -15.30
N GLN A 18 4.20 -1.29 -15.89
CA GLN A 18 4.32 -1.90 -17.21
C GLN A 18 3.70 -3.30 -17.26
N GLU A 19 3.74 -4.03 -16.16
CA GLU A 19 3.15 -5.37 -16.01
C GLU A 19 1.63 -5.32 -16.16
N VAL A 20 0.98 -4.30 -15.57
CA VAL A 20 -0.48 -4.10 -15.66
C VAL A 20 -0.88 -3.71 -17.08
N GLU A 21 -0.10 -2.82 -17.71
CA GLU A 21 -0.33 -2.42 -19.10
C GLU A 21 -0.12 -3.58 -20.08
N SER A 22 0.86 -4.45 -19.81
CA SER A 22 1.13 -5.63 -20.63
C SER A 22 0.03 -6.68 -20.46
N MET A 23 -0.47 -6.88 -19.24
CA MET A 23 -1.61 -7.77 -18.99
C MET A 23 -2.85 -7.32 -19.77
N SER A 24 -3.26 -6.05 -19.68
CA SER A 24 -4.50 -5.60 -20.33
C SER A 24 -4.49 -5.81 -21.85
N LYS A 25 -3.32 -5.68 -22.49
CA LYS A 25 -3.13 -5.99 -23.93
C LYS A 25 -3.25 -7.48 -24.24
N ASN A 26 -2.91 -8.35 -23.29
CA ASN A 26 -2.86 -9.81 -23.45
C ASN A 26 -4.12 -10.54 -22.97
N LEU A 27 -5.08 -9.84 -22.35
CA LEU A 27 -6.36 -10.41 -21.89
C LEU A 27 -7.36 -10.70 -23.02
N LYS A 28 -7.09 -10.25 -24.25
CA LYS A 28 -7.96 -10.54 -25.40
C LYS A 28 -8.04 -12.05 -25.65
N ASP A 29 -9.25 -12.54 -25.86
CA ASP A 29 -9.55 -13.94 -26.18
C ASP A 29 -9.21 -14.94 -25.04
N VAL A 30 -9.01 -14.45 -23.81
CA VAL A 30 -8.92 -15.32 -22.63
C VAL A 30 -10.34 -15.63 -22.16
N ASP A 31 -10.67 -16.90 -22.00
CA ASP A 31 -11.96 -17.31 -21.45
C ASP A 31 -11.99 -17.13 -19.92
N GLN A 32 -13.21 -17.01 -19.38
CA GLN A 32 -13.41 -16.75 -17.96
C GLN A 32 -12.94 -17.90 -17.07
N GLU A 33 -12.96 -19.15 -17.54
CA GLU A 33 -12.52 -20.30 -16.76
C GLU A 33 -10.99 -20.28 -16.59
N THR A 34 -10.26 -20.06 -17.68
CA THR A 34 -8.81 -19.90 -17.69
C THR A 34 -8.39 -18.70 -16.84
N PHE A 35 -9.07 -17.55 -16.97
CA PHE A 35 -8.81 -16.37 -16.15
C PHE A 35 -8.92 -16.69 -14.65
N ARG A 36 -10.02 -17.33 -14.22
CA ARG A 36 -10.23 -17.71 -12.81
C ARG A 36 -9.20 -18.72 -12.30
N LYS A 37 -8.76 -19.66 -13.15
CA LYS A 37 -7.69 -20.60 -12.80
C LYS A 37 -6.37 -19.87 -12.55
N ILE A 38 -5.99 -18.93 -13.42
CA ILE A 38 -4.79 -18.10 -13.24
C ILE A 38 -4.93 -17.24 -11.97
N LEU A 39 -6.07 -16.57 -11.80
CA LEU A 39 -6.34 -15.73 -10.63
C LEU A 39 -6.20 -16.52 -9.32
N LYS A 40 -6.75 -17.74 -9.25
CA LYS A 40 -6.62 -18.62 -8.09
C LYS A 40 -5.16 -19.00 -7.81
N ALA A 41 -4.37 -19.23 -8.85
CA ALA A 41 -2.94 -19.52 -8.71
C ALA A 41 -2.18 -18.30 -8.19
N VAL A 42 -2.45 -17.10 -8.71
CA VAL A 42 -1.87 -15.83 -8.24
C VAL A 42 -2.24 -15.54 -6.78
N VAL A 43 -3.50 -15.72 -6.40
CA VAL A 43 -3.95 -15.57 -5.01
C VAL A 43 -3.23 -16.54 -4.08
N SER A 44 -3.06 -17.80 -4.51
CA SER A 44 -2.31 -18.79 -3.72
C SER A 44 -0.84 -18.39 -3.57
N ALA A 45 -0.23 -17.75 -4.58
CA ALA A 45 1.13 -17.26 -4.52
C ALA A 45 1.26 -16.06 -3.56
N LEU A 46 0.28 -15.15 -3.55
CA LEU A 46 0.19 -14.05 -2.59
C LEU A 46 -0.04 -14.54 -1.15
N GLU A 47 -0.73 -15.65 -0.97
CA GLU A 47 -0.85 -16.35 0.31
C GLU A 47 0.47 -17.04 0.75
N GLY A 48 1.51 -17.02 -0.08
CA GLY A 48 2.82 -17.65 0.20
C GLY A 48 2.87 -19.16 -0.04
N LYS A 49 1.89 -19.74 -0.76
CA LYS A 49 1.85 -21.17 -1.07
C LYS A 49 2.67 -21.49 -2.33
N ASP A 50 3.19 -22.72 -2.41
CA ASP A 50 3.85 -23.18 -3.63
C ASP A 50 2.84 -23.34 -4.76
N CYS A 51 3.01 -22.55 -5.82
CA CYS A 51 2.10 -22.51 -6.96
C CYS A 51 2.68 -23.16 -8.21
N ARG A 52 3.87 -23.77 -8.14
CA ARG A 52 4.58 -24.30 -9.32
C ARG A 52 3.76 -25.34 -10.09
N GLU A 53 3.15 -26.30 -9.38
CA GLU A 53 2.33 -27.34 -10.01
C GLU A 53 1.03 -26.78 -10.59
N VAL A 54 0.39 -25.84 -9.89
CA VAL A 54 -0.83 -25.19 -10.38
C VAL A 54 -0.54 -24.35 -11.63
N MET A 55 0.56 -23.60 -11.63
CA MET A 55 1.00 -22.82 -12.79
C MET A 55 1.36 -23.73 -13.97
N LYS A 56 1.98 -24.88 -13.72
CA LYS A 56 2.28 -25.89 -14.75
C LYS A 56 1.01 -26.49 -15.34
N ALA A 57 0.03 -26.85 -14.50
CA ALA A 57 -1.26 -27.35 -14.96
C ALA A 57 -2.04 -26.31 -15.79
N VAL A 58 -1.96 -25.02 -15.42
CA VAL A 58 -2.56 -23.92 -16.19
C VAL A 58 -1.85 -23.74 -17.54
N ALA A 59 -0.52 -23.79 -17.54
CA ALA A 59 0.28 -23.75 -18.76
C ALA A 59 -0.03 -24.89 -19.73
N GLU A 60 -0.27 -26.10 -19.22
CA GLU A 60 -0.58 -27.30 -20.02
C GLU A 60 -2.04 -27.34 -20.51
N SER A 61 -2.98 -26.75 -19.74
CA SER A 61 -4.41 -26.73 -20.07
C SER A 61 -4.85 -25.53 -20.88
N SER A 62 -4.09 -24.44 -20.88
CA SER A 62 -4.41 -23.22 -21.62
C SER A 62 -3.93 -23.29 -23.07
N THR A 63 -4.71 -22.72 -23.98
CA THR A 63 -4.31 -22.49 -25.39
C THR A 63 -3.42 -21.26 -25.55
N ILE A 64 -3.05 -20.60 -24.45
CA ILE A 64 -2.32 -19.33 -24.41
C ILE A 64 -0.82 -19.62 -24.47
N SER A 65 -0.05 -18.83 -25.23
CA SER A 65 1.41 -18.97 -25.26
C SER A 65 2.04 -18.63 -23.90
N GLN A 66 3.17 -19.28 -23.58
CA GLN A 66 3.87 -19.07 -22.30
C GLN A 66 4.23 -17.60 -22.04
N GLU A 67 4.64 -16.88 -23.08
CA GLU A 67 4.97 -15.45 -22.99
C GLU A 67 3.74 -14.61 -22.61
N ARG A 68 2.59 -14.84 -23.27
CA ARG A 68 1.32 -14.16 -22.94
C ARG A 68 0.86 -14.50 -21.52
N LEU A 69 0.96 -15.77 -21.12
CA LEU A 69 0.63 -16.22 -19.78
C LEU A 69 1.49 -15.52 -18.72
N SER A 70 2.80 -15.34 -18.98
CA SER A 70 3.70 -14.64 -18.07
C SER A 70 3.30 -13.18 -17.84
N HIS A 71 2.90 -12.46 -18.90
CA HIS A 71 2.42 -11.09 -18.80
C HIS A 71 1.11 -10.99 -18.00
N ILE A 72 0.19 -11.94 -18.21
CA ILE A 72 -1.08 -11.98 -17.47
C ILE A 72 -0.82 -12.22 -15.98
N ILE A 73 0.01 -13.23 -15.64
CA ILE A 73 0.35 -13.55 -14.26
C ILE A 73 1.03 -12.35 -13.57
N ALA A 74 2.02 -11.73 -14.24
CA ALA A 74 2.74 -10.59 -13.68
C ALA A 74 1.80 -9.39 -13.42
N GLY A 75 0.92 -9.07 -14.36
CA GLY A 75 -0.04 -7.99 -14.18
C GLY A 75 -1.10 -8.28 -13.12
N MET A 76 -1.63 -9.51 -13.06
CA MET A 76 -2.58 -9.93 -12.02
C MET A 76 -1.96 -9.85 -10.64
N TYR A 77 -0.74 -10.37 -10.49
CA TYR A 77 0.01 -10.31 -9.24
C TYR A 77 0.23 -8.87 -8.81
N ARG A 78 0.63 -7.99 -9.75
CA ARG A 78 0.82 -6.57 -9.48
C ARG A 78 -0.47 -5.88 -9.04
N VAL A 79 -1.56 -6.03 -9.80
CA VAL A 79 -2.87 -5.43 -9.48
C VAL A 79 -3.32 -5.82 -8.07
N LEU A 80 -3.26 -7.11 -7.75
CA LEU A 80 -3.66 -7.60 -6.44
C LEU A 80 -2.71 -7.11 -5.34
N SER A 81 -1.39 -7.15 -5.55
CA SER A 81 -0.41 -6.71 -4.55
C SER A 81 -0.59 -5.24 -4.18
N GLU A 82 -0.75 -4.35 -5.16
CA GLU A 82 -0.95 -2.92 -4.88
C GLU A 82 -2.32 -2.65 -4.22
N ALA A 83 -3.38 -3.36 -4.66
CA ALA A 83 -4.69 -3.25 -4.03
C ALA A 83 -4.71 -3.79 -2.59
N ILE A 84 -3.89 -4.81 -2.27
CA ILE A 84 -3.77 -5.41 -0.94
C ILE A 84 -2.97 -4.56 0.03
N ARG A 85 -2.05 -3.73 -0.47
CA ARG A 85 -1.29 -2.78 0.36
C ARG A 85 -2.13 -1.62 0.89
N ILE A 86 -3.17 -1.23 0.18
CA ILE A 86 -4.03 -0.11 0.58
C ILE A 86 -5.11 -0.62 1.54
N PRO A 87 -5.26 -0.04 2.74
CA PRO A 87 -6.32 -0.41 3.66
C PRO A 87 -7.72 -0.32 3.02
N THR A 88 -8.60 -1.26 3.34
CA THR A 88 -9.98 -1.30 2.81
C THR A 88 -10.82 -0.08 3.20
N ALA A 89 -10.45 0.62 4.27
CA ALA A 89 -11.07 1.90 4.65
C ALA A 89 -10.78 3.03 3.65
N SER A 90 -9.64 2.96 2.96
CA SER A 90 -9.19 3.97 2.00
C SER A 90 -9.52 3.58 0.56
N LEU A 91 -9.46 2.29 0.22
CA LEU A 91 -9.76 1.79 -1.11
C LEU A 91 -11.27 1.59 -1.31
N ARG A 92 -11.92 2.45 -2.09
CA ARG A 92 -13.34 2.30 -2.43
C ARG A 92 -13.52 1.28 -3.55
N GLN A 93 -14.47 0.37 -3.40
CA GLN A 93 -14.74 -0.68 -4.39
C GLN A 93 -15.11 -0.11 -5.77
N GLU A 94 -15.91 0.95 -5.84
CA GLU A 94 -16.30 1.53 -7.13
C GLU A 94 -15.14 2.23 -7.83
N ALA A 95 -14.31 2.99 -7.10
CA ALA A 95 -13.09 3.59 -7.65
C ALA A 95 -12.12 2.52 -8.17
N PHE A 96 -11.97 1.41 -7.44
CA PHE A 96 -11.16 0.28 -7.91
C PHE A 96 -11.68 -0.32 -9.22
N LYS A 97 -13.01 -0.48 -9.37
CA LYS A 97 -13.59 -0.98 -10.61
C LYS A 97 -13.41 0.01 -11.76
N GLU A 98 -13.61 1.31 -11.52
CA GLU A 98 -13.39 2.35 -12.53
C GLU A 98 -11.95 2.36 -13.04
N ASP A 99 -10.96 2.32 -12.14
CA ASP A 99 -9.55 2.22 -12.51
C ASP A 99 -9.27 1.00 -13.43
N LEU A 100 -9.87 -0.16 -13.14
CA LEU A 100 -9.73 -1.34 -13.99
C LEU A 100 -10.47 -1.21 -15.34
N ARG A 101 -11.60 -0.50 -15.38
CA ARG A 101 -12.31 -0.20 -16.64
C ARG A 101 -11.49 0.72 -17.54
N GLU A 102 -10.82 1.72 -16.97
CA GLU A 102 -9.92 2.61 -17.72
C GLU A 102 -8.73 1.85 -18.34
N LEU A 103 -8.27 0.79 -17.68
CA LEU A 103 -7.27 -0.15 -18.20
C LEU A 103 -7.81 -1.06 -19.31
N ARG A 104 -9.09 -0.94 -19.69
CA ARG A 104 -9.80 -1.76 -20.68
C ARG A 104 -9.86 -3.25 -20.31
N ILE A 105 -9.95 -3.56 -19.03
CA ILE A 105 -10.15 -4.92 -18.54
C ILE A 105 -11.66 -5.27 -18.68
N PRO A 106 -12.02 -6.47 -19.19
CA PRO A 106 -13.41 -6.90 -19.28
C PRO A 106 -14.14 -6.91 -17.94
N GLU A 107 -15.42 -6.51 -17.92
CA GLU A 107 -16.20 -6.37 -16.67
C GLU A 107 -16.29 -7.68 -15.86
N ASP A 108 -16.39 -8.82 -16.56
CA ASP A 108 -16.37 -10.15 -15.92
C ASP A 108 -15.13 -10.36 -15.05
N PHE A 109 -13.96 -9.94 -15.54
CA PHE A 109 -12.69 -10.07 -14.83
C PHE A 109 -12.56 -9.04 -13.71
N ILE A 110 -13.16 -7.86 -13.87
CA ILE A 110 -13.22 -6.83 -12.83
C ILE A 110 -14.01 -7.35 -11.63
N THR A 111 -15.13 -8.06 -11.85
CA THR A 111 -15.90 -8.66 -10.75
C THR A 111 -15.09 -9.72 -10.00
N ASP A 112 -14.36 -10.56 -10.73
CA ASP A 112 -13.48 -11.57 -10.14
C ASP A 112 -12.35 -10.92 -9.32
N PHE A 113 -11.69 -9.87 -9.81
CA PHE A 113 -10.69 -9.10 -9.04
C PHE A 113 -11.29 -8.45 -7.79
N ALA A 114 -12.44 -7.80 -7.91
CA ALA A 114 -13.11 -7.14 -6.79
C ALA A 114 -13.51 -8.17 -5.71
N SER A 115 -13.91 -9.38 -6.10
CA SER A 115 -14.23 -10.45 -5.15
C SER A 115 -13.03 -10.90 -4.31
N VAL A 116 -11.82 -10.82 -4.87
CA VAL A 116 -10.58 -11.15 -4.16
C VAL A 116 -10.17 -10.02 -3.23
N VAL A 117 -10.21 -8.77 -3.72
CA VAL A 117 -9.73 -7.59 -2.99
C VAL A 117 -10.66 -7.22 -1.82
N PHE A 118 -11.97 -7.35 -2.00
CA PHE A 118 -12.99 -6.94 -1.02
C PHE A 118 -13.72 -8.12 -0.35
N GLY A 119 -13.37 -9.36 -0.70
CA GLY A 119 -14.02 -10.55 -0.15
C GLY A 119 -13.32 -11.16 1.05
N ASN A 120 -13.77 -12.35 1.45
CA ASN A 120 -13.35 -13.04 2.67
C ASN A 120 -11.86 -13.41 2.71
N ARG A 121 -11.19 -13.47 1.56
CA ARG A 121 -9.75 -13.82 1.47
C ARG A 121 -8.82 -12.66 1.84
N ARG A 122 -9.35 -11.44 1.91
CA ARG A 122 -8.56 -10.23 2.12
C ARG A 122 -7.71 -10.29 3.40
N ALA A 123 -8.29 -10.70 4.52
CA ALA A 123 -7.57 -10.78 5.79
C ALA A 123 -6.39 -11.76 5.75
N VAL A 124 -6.53 -12.88 5.03
CA VAL A 124 -5.44 -13.86 4.86
C VAL A 124 -4.31 -13.27 4.01
N LEU A 125 -4.66 -12.53 2.96
CA LEU A 125 -3.70 -11.89 2.07
C LEU A 125 -2.95 -10.74 2.76
N GLU A 126 -3.64 -9.94 3.59
CA GLU A 126 -3.01 -8.90 4.41
C GLU A 126 -2.04 -9.49 5.43
N ALA A 127 -2.42 -10.59 6.10
CA ALA A 127 -1.54 -11.29 7.03
C ALA A 127 -0.29 -11.84 6.34
N ALA A 128 -0.44 -12.47 5.16
CA ALA A 128 0.68 -12.99 4.38
C ALA A 128 1.60 -11.87 3.88
N THR A 129 1.03 -10.75 3.44
CA THR A 129 1.80 -9.57 2.98
C THR A 129 2.57 -8.95 4.15
N SER A 130 1.94 -8.80 5.32
CA SER A 130 2.58 -8.22 6.51
C SER A 130 3.83 -8.99 6.99
N GLN A 131 3.89 -10.31 6.74
CA GLN A 131 5.06 -11.13 7.07
C GLN A 131 6.22 -10.98 6.07
N ASN A 132 5.92 -10.63 4.82
CA ASN A 132 6.88 -10.65 3.72
C ASN A 132 7.23 -9.26 3.15
N ASP A 133 6.47 -8.21 3.51
CA ASP A 133 6.68 -6.87 2.96
C ASP A 133 7.84 -6.18 3.70
N PRO A 134 8.91 -5.77 3.00
CA PRO A 134 9.99 -5.01 3.60
C PRO A 134 9.48 -3.62 3.98
N HIS A 135 9.19 -3.43 5.27
CA HIS A 135 8.73 -2.17 5.82
C HIS A 135 9.83 -1.53 6.67
N LEU A 136 9.81 -0.21 6.74
CA LEU A 136 10.61 0.51 7.72
C LEU A 136 10.09 0.20 9.13
N PRO A 137 10.96 0.16 10.16
CA PRO A 137 10.52 0.03 11.54
C PRO A 137 9.46 1.09 11.88
N THR A 138 8.35 0.64 12.44
CA THR A 138 7.22 1.50 12.85
C THR A 138 7.30 1.77 14.36
N ILE A 139 6.63 2.81 14.83
CA ILE A 139 6.57 3.13 16.27
C ILE A 139 5.54 2.23 16.93
N GLU A 140 5.96 1.40 17.88
CA GLU A 140 5.08 0.52 18.67
C GLU A 140 4.61 1.18 19.98
N ASP A 141 5.51 1.87 20.67
CA ASP A 141 5.23 2.51 21.96
C ASP A 141 5.98 3.85 22.04
N PHE A 142 5.29 4.87 22.56
CA PHE A 142 5.83 6.22 22.74
C PHE A 142 5.50 6.72 24.14
N LYS A 143 6.52 6.93 24.96
CA LYS A 143 6.40 7.41 26.34
C LYS A 143 7.19 8.70 26.51
N TRP A 144 6.64 9.64 27.26
CA TRP A 144 7.31 10.89 27.55
C TRP A 144 7.07 11.32 28.99
N ARG A 145 8.00 12.10 29.52
CA ARG A 145 7.84 12.83 30.78
C ARG A 145 8.55 14.17 30.69
N VAL A 146 8.10 15.13 31.49
CA VAL A 146 8.74 16.44 31.61
C VAL A 146 9.61 16.42 32.86
N ASP A 147 10.90 16.64 32.66
CA ASP A 147 11.88 16.76 33.73
C ASP A 147 12.17 18.26 33.94
N VAL A 148 12.30 18.68 35.20
CA VAL A 148 12.66 20.05 35.56
C VAL A 148 13.93 19.99 36.40
N ALA A 149 15.04 20.43 35.83
CA ALA A 149 16.30 20.52 36.57
C ALA A 149 16.24 21.70 37.55
N ILE A 150 16.43 21.42 38.85
CA ILE A 150 16.49 22.44 39.90
C ILE A 150 17.97 22.69 40.22
N SER A 151 18.54 23.79 39.73
CA SER A 151 19.89 24.23 40.11
C SER A 151 19.84 24.99 41.44
N THR A 152 20.58 24.51 42.45
CA THR A 152 20.68 25.12 43.79
C THR A 152 21.85 26.11 43.92
N SER A 153 22.67 26.28 42.87
CA SER A 153 23.80 27.22 42.89
C SER A 153 23.37 28.61 42.41
N SER A 154 23.87 29.64 43.09
CA SER A 154 23.43 31.04 43.01
C SER A 154 23.59 31.73 41.64
N LEU A 155 24.21 31.08 40.65
CA LEU A 155 24.70 31.73 39.42
C LEU A 155 23.75 31.62 38.21
N ALA A 156 22.72 30.78 38.26
CA ALA A 156 21.57 30.87 37.36
C ALA A 156 20.43 30.00 37.88
N ARG A 157 19.38 30.61 38.47
CA ARG A 157 18.09 29.94 38.68
C ARG A 157 17.37 29.77 37.34
N ALA A 158 17.84 28.87 36.50
CA ALA A 158 17.12 28.46 35.32
C ALA A 158 16.41 27.14 35.64
N LEU A 159 15.12 27.21 35.98
CA LEU A 159 14.23 26.06 35.83
C LEU A 159 14.13 25.82 34.33
N GLN A 160 15.04 25.01 33.78
CA GLN A 160 15.01 24.65 32.38
C GLN A 160 14.25 23.32 32.26
N PRO A 161 12.97 23.34 31.83
CA PRO A 161 12.26 22.12 31.57
C PRO A 161 12.85 21.43 30.33
N SER A 162 12.90 20.11 30.37
CA SER A 162 13.20 19.27 29.22
C SER A 162 12.23 18.10 29.16
N VAL A 163 12.04 17.55 27.95
CA VAL A 163 11.15 16.39 27.76
C VAL A 163 12.02 15.17 27.53
N LEU A 164 11.92 14.19 28.42
CA LEU A 164 12.54 12.89 28.19
C LEU A 164 11.57 12.02 27.40
N MET A 165 12.00 11.61 26.21
CA MET A 165 11.22 10.77 25.31
C MET A 165 11.80 9.36 25.23
N GLN A 166 10.92 8.38 25.10
CA GLN A 166 11.24 6.98 24.88
C GLN A 166 10.36 6.42 23.76
N ILE A 167 11.01 5.82 22.77
CA ILE A 167 10.38 5.23 21.58
C ILE A 167 10.79 3.76 21.52
N LYS A 168 9.81 2.87 21.37
CA LYS A 168 10.01 1.47 20.99
C LYS A 168 9.60 1.29 19.54
N LEU A 169 10.48 0.74 18.72
CA LEU A 169 10.22 0.43 17.32
C LEU A 169 9.88 -1.06 17.13
N SER A 170 9.26 -1.39 16.00
CA SER A 170 8.84 -2.76 15.65
C SER A 170 9.98 -3.74 15.39
N ASP A 171 11.19 -3.23 15.14
CA ASP A 171 12.42 -4.04 15.06
C ASP A 171 13.00 -4.40 16.43
N GLY A 172 12.31 -4.00 17.51
CA GLY A 172 12.72 -4.21 18.89
C GLY A 172 13.74 -3.18 19.40
N SER A 173 14.13 -2.21 18.58
CA SER A 173 15.03 -1.13 19.02
C SER A 173 14.33 -0.15 19.97
N PHE A 174 15.12 0.40 20.88
CA PHE A 174 14.66 1.34 21.88
C PHE A 174 15.50 2.62 21.83
N HIS A 175 14.84 3.75 21.64
CA HIS A 175 15.48 5.06 21.64
C HIS A 175 15.00 5.87 22.83
N ARG A 176 15.93 6.32 23.67
CA ARG A 176 15.65 7.23 24.77
C ARG A 176 16.53 8.46 24.63
N PHE A 177 15.92 9.64 24.57
CA PHE A 177 16.64 10.88 24.37
C PHE A 177 15.92 12.07 25.02
N GLU A 178 16.69 13.07 25.41
CA GLU A 178 16.21 14.30 26.00
C GLU A 178 15.98 15.35 24.91
N VAL A 179 14.83 16.04 24.98
CA VAL A 179 14.43 17.05 24.02
C VAL A 179 14.26 18.38 24.75
N PRO A 180 15.16 19.36 24.50
CA PRO A 180 14.97 20.73 24.97
C PRO A 180 13.69 21.36 24.39
N VAL A 181 13.11 22.33 25.09
CA VAL A 181 11.85 23.00 24.67
C VAL A 181 11.93 23.55 23.25
N SER A 182 13.06 24.14 22.84
CA SER A 182 13.24 24.67 21.49
C SER A 182 13.10 23.58 20.42
N LYS A 183 13.74 22.42 20.63
CA LYS A 183 13.66 21.26 19.72
C LYS A 183 12.30 20.59 19.76
N PHE A 184 11.62 20.60 20.91
CA PHE A 184 10.25 20.13 21.00
C PHE A 184 9.29 20.96 20.13
N GLN A 185 9.44 22.30 20.14
CA GLN A 185 8.61 23.18 19.30
C GLN A 185 8.90 22.98 17.80
N GLU A 186 10.16 22.79 17.43
CA GLU A 186 10.56 22.45 16.06
C GLU A 186 9.94 21.12 15.61
N LEU A 187 10.03 20.08 16.45
CA LEU A 187 9.40 18.78 16.18
C LEU A 187 7.88 18.91 16.03
N ARG A 188 7.22 19.64 16.93
CA ARG A 188 5.77 19.89 16.86
C ARG A 188 5.36 20.56 15.55
N TYR A 189 6.11 21.58 15.12
CA TYR A 189 5.85 22.27 13.86
C TYR A 189 6.03 21.32 12.66
N ASN A 190 7.14 20.59 12.59
CA ASN A 190 7.44 19.69 11.48
C ASN A 190 6.43 18.53 11.38
N VAL A 191 6.01 17.96 12.52
CA VAL A 191 4.96 16.94 12.55
C VAL A 191 3.63 17.51 12.04
N ALA A 192 3.25 18.71 12.49
CA ALA A 192 2.02 19.36 12.00
C ALA A 192 2.08 19.67 10.50
N LEU A 193 3.25 20.07 9.98
CA LEU A 193 3.47 20.31 8.55
C LEU A 193 3.30 19.02 7.75
N ILE A 194 3.94 17.93 8.16
CA ILE A 194 3.83 16.62 7.49
C ILE A 194 2.37 16.13 7.52
N LEU A 195 1.69 16.24 8.66
CA LEU A 195 0.28 15.86 8.76
C LEU A 195 -0.61 16.68 7.85
N LYS A 196 -0.33 17.99 7.70
CA LYS A 196 -1.04 18.84 6.74
C LYS A 196 -0.79 18.38 5.31
N GLU A 197 0.46 18.13 4.94
CA GLU A 197 0.82 17.66 3.60
C GLU A 197 0.20 16.29 3.28
N MET A 198 0.20 15.36 4.23
CA MET A 198 -0.49 14.07 4.10
C MET A 198 -2.00 14.24 3.88
N ASN A 199 -2.65 15.10 4.67
CA ASN A 199 -4.07 15.39 4.52
C ASN A 199 -4.38 16.09 3.18
N ASP A 200 -3.52 16.99 2.72
CA ASP A 200 -3.66 17.65 1.43
C ASP A 200 -3.50 16.65 0.27
N LEU A 201 -2.59 15.66 0.40
CA LEU A 201 -2.46 14.54 -0.54
C LEU A 201 -3.71 13.67 -0.56
N GLU A 202 -4.24 13.29 0.60
CA GLU A 202 -5.47 12.49 0.71
C GLU A 202 -6.69 13.23 0.13
N LYS A 203 -6.86 14.52 0.45
CA LYS A 203 -7.97 15.34 -0.06
C LYS A 203 -7.91 15.53 -1.57
N ARG A 204 -6.72 15.66 -2.15
CA ARG A 204 -6.55 15.69 -3.62
C ARG A 204 -7.05 14.40 -4.29
N SER A 205 -7.00 13.27 -3.58
CA SER A 205 -7.53 11.99 -4.06
C SER A 205 -9.06 11.87 -3.89
N ILE A 206 -9.70 12.67 -3.03
CA ILE A 206 -11.13 12.55 -2.68
C ILE A 206 -12.00 13.65 -3.32
N LEU A 207 -11.46 14.86 -3.56
CA LEU A 207 -12.24 16.05 -3.92
C LEU A 207 -12.32 16.36 -5.43
N LYS A 208 -12.28 15.37 -6.31
CA LYS A 208 -12.45 15.58 -7.76
C LYS A 208 -13.63 14.85 -8.38
N ILE A 209 -14.73 14.74 -7.64
CA ILE A 209 -16.05 14.47 -8.22
C ILE A 209 -16.77 15.81 -8.29
N GLN A 210 -16.81 16.44 -9.46
CA GLN A 210 -17.85 17.42 -9.79
C GLN A 210 -18.02 17.50 -11.32
N ASP A 211 -19.17 16.96 -11.72
CA ASP A 211 -20.00 17.11 -12.94
C ASP A 211 -19.36 17.12 -14.34
#